data_AF-A0A0P4W385-F1
#
_entry.id   AF-A0A0P4W385-F1
#
_cell.length_a   1.000
_cell.length_b   1.000
_cell.length_c   1.000
_cell.angle_alpha   90.00
_cell.angle_beta   90.00
_cell.angle_gamma   90.00
#
_symmetry.space_group_name_H-M   'P 1'
#
loop_
_entity.id
_entity.type
_entity.pdbx_description
1 polymer ?
#
loop_
_entity_poly.entity_id
_entity_poly.type
_entity_poly.pdbx_seq_one_letter_code
_entity_poly.pdbx_strand_id
1 'polypeptide(L)'
;MPVVTSETGEEYVSDSAFCTYFVLSDFESPVFEELDKAGVRLLGKPALIELSGNGVLTYTRRPVFCHVMKDAILVFTGFRKKNEVCRLLKLVHYMGGSVKNEIIDTVTHLLAYSSTGEKYHYANTFNIPIMSEDWVLAVWAHRDEVGARATIDTMNKYKLKLFQNLRIVLVGFQEEDQSQMEDL
;
A
#
# COMPACT_ATOMS: atom_id res chain seq x y z
N MET A 1 12.43 -29.85 4.89
CA MET A 1 12.30 -28.57 5.61
C MET A 1 11.44 -28.84 6.83
N PRO A 2 11.93 -28.63 8.06
CA PRO A 2 11.10 -28.79 9.25
C PRO A 2 10.03 -27.70 9.25
N VAL A 3 8.77 -28.10 9.45
CA VAL A 3 7.66 -27.18 9.71
C VAL A 3 7.35 -27.30 11.19
N VAL A 4 7.42 -26.18 11.89
CA VAL A 4 7.13 -26.09 13.33
C VAL A 4 5.95 -25.13 13.53
N THR A 5 5.18 -25.37 14.59
CA THR A 5 4.05 -24.51 14.99
C THR A 5 4.33 -23.96 16.37
N SER A 6 4.05 -22.67 16.57
CA SER A 6 4.18 -21.98 17.85
C SER A 6 3.04 -21.00 18.01
N GLU A 7 2.64 -20.74 19.25
CA GLU A 7 1.61 -19.74 19.57
C GLU A 7 2.18 -18.30 19.49
N THR A 8 3.45 -18.11 19.87
CA THR A 8 4.11 -16.78 19.91
C THR A 8 5.31 -16.69 18.95
N GLY A 9 5.99 -17.81 18.70
CA GLY A 9 7.21 -17.87 17.88
C GLY A 9 8.47 -17.36 18.59
N GLU A 10 8.37 -16.87 19.83
CA GLU A 10 9.48 -16.25 20.56
C GLU A 10 10.67 -17.20 20.73
N GLU A 11 10.43 -18.49 20.94
CA GLU A 11 11.47 -19.49 21.12
C GLU A 11 12.39 -19.65 19.89
N TYR A 12 11.94 -19.19 18.71
CA TYR A 12 12.71 -19.26 17.46
C TYR A 12 13.37 -17.94 17.07
N VAL A 13 13.09 -16.84 17.77
CA VAL A 13 13.63 -15.51 17.45
C VAL A 13 15.14 -15.46 17.58
N SER A 14 15.67 -16.10 18.62
CA SER A 14 17.12 -16.16 18.91
C SER A 14 17.81 -17.39 18.32
N ASP A 15 17.05 -18.26 17.65
CA ASP A 15 17.60 -19.46 17.04
C ASP A 15 18.44 -19.11 15.81
N SER A 16 19.74 -19.38 15.91
CA SER A 16 20.72 -19.16 14.84
C SER A 16 21.06 -20.45 14.08
N ALA A 17 20.53 -21.60 14.50
CA ALA A 17 20.72 -22.85 13.78
C ALA A 17 20.00 -22.84 12.43
N PHE A 18 18.93 -22.04 12.31
CA PHE A 18 18.12 -21.95 11.11
C PHE A 18 17.93 -20.53 10.59
N CYS A 19 17.69 -20.50 9.29
CA CYS A 19 17.28 -19.33 8.53
C CYS A 19 15.74 -19.24 8.61
N THR A 20 15.20 -18.81 9.75
CA THR A 20 13.77 -18.95 10.07
C THR A 20 12.90 -17.88 9.41
N TYR A 21 11.75 -18.31 8.88
CA TYR A 21 10.66 -17.45 8.41
C TYR A 21 9.44 -17.70 9.27
N PHE A 22 8.84 -16.62 9.76
CA PHE A 22 7.64 -16.64 10.59
C PHE A 22 6.44 -16.34 9.72
N VAL A 23 5.44 -17.23 9.74
CA VAL A 23 4.24 -17.12 8.91
C VAL A 23 3.06 -16.80 9.81
N LEU A 24 2.43 -15.64 9.60
CA LEU A 24 1.30 -15.19 10.42
C LEU A 24 0.00 -15.14 9.61
N SER A 25 -1.13 -15.26 10.33
CA SER A 25 -2.48 -15.14 9.79
C SER A 25 -2.88 -13.69 9.48
N ASP A 26 -2.35 -12.74 10.25
CA ASP A 26 -2.61 -11.31 10.13
C ASP A 26 -1.40 -10.50 10.63
N PHE A 27 -1.30 -9.25 10.20
CA PHE A 27 -0.28 -8.28 10.64
C PHE A 27 -0.89 -7.20 11.55
N GLU A 28 -1.91 -7.56 12.32
CA GLU A 28 -2.59 -6.66 13.27
C GLU A 28 -2.63 -7.21 14.70
N SER A 29 -2.17 -8.45 14.90
CA SER A 29 -2.07 -9.09 16.21
C SER A 29 -0.92 -8.55 17.07
N PRO A 30 -1.02 -8.63 18.41
CA PRO A 30 0.09 -8.32 19.33
C PRO A 30 1.35 -9.14 19.04
N VAL A 31 1.18 -10.42 18.67
CA VAL A 31 2.26 -11.33 18.30
C VAL A 31 3.03 -10.79 17.08
N PHE A 32 2.31 -10.28 16.07
CA PHE A 32 2.95 -9.62 14.94
C PHE A 32 3.81 -8.44 15.38
N GLU A 33 3.30 -7.58 16.25
CA GLU A 33 4.05 -6.40 16.70
C GLU A 33 5.34 -6.76 17.46
N GLU A 34 5.31 -7.82 18.26
CA GLU A 34 6.48 -8.32 19.00
C GLU A 34 7.53 -8.89 18.04
N LEU A 35 7.11 -9.71 17.08
CA LEU A 35 8.01 -10.27 16.06
C LEU A 35 8.57 -9.20 15.11
N ASP A 36 7.77 -8.20 14.72
CA ASP A 36 8.24 -7.09 13.88
C ASP A 36 9.30 -6.25 14.61
N LYS A 37 9.10 -5.99 15.91
CA LYS A 37 10.11 -5.35 16.77
C LYS A 37 11.39 -6.17 16.89
N ALA A 38 11.28 -7.50 16.94
CA ALA A 38 12.43 -8.40 16.96
C ALA A 38 13.20 -8.43 15.63
N GLY A 39 12.64 -7.89 14.54
CA GLY A 39 13.30 -7.82 13.24
C GLY A 39 13.43 -9.17 12.54
N VAL A 40 12.56 -10.13 12.88
CA VAL A 40 12.52 -11.44 12.22
C VAL A 40 11.87 -11.34 10.83
N ARG A 41 11.99 -12.40 10.03
CA ARG A 41 11.44 -12.43 8.67
C ARG A 41 10.00 -12.88 8.72
N LEU A 42 9.09 -11.94 8.46
CA LEU A 42 7.65 -12.15 8.58
C LEU A 42 7.00 -12.26 7.21
N LEU A 43 6.23 -13.33 7.02
CA LEU A 43 5.45 -13.59 5.83
C LEU A 43 3.97 -13.82 6.18
N GLY A 44 3.08 -13.42 5.28
CA GLY A 44 1.70 -13.90 5.29
C GLY A 44 1.59 -15.22 4.54
N LYS A 45 0.53 -15.97 4.83
CA LYS A 45 0.20 -17.20 4.08
C LYS A 45 0.16 -16.98 2.55
N PRO A 46 -0.49 -15.93 2.01
CA PRO A 46 -0.54 -15.70 0.56
C PRO A 46 0.84 -15.48 -0.05
N ALA A 47 1.72 -14.73 0.63
CA ALA A 47 3.09 -14.51 0.18
C ALA A 47 3.89 -15.81 0.12
N LEU A 48 3.79 -16.67 1.14
CA LEU A 48 4.51 -17.94 1.17
C LEU A 48 4.07 -18.87 0.03
N ILE A 49 2.76 -19.00 -0.21
CA ILE A 49 2.23 -19.83 -1.28
C ILE A 49 2.76 -19.34 -2.63
N GLU A 50 2.72 -18.03 -2.88
CA GLU A 50 3.20 -17.47 -4.14
C GLU A 50 4.71 -17.69 -4.34
N LEU A 51 5.52 -17.49 -3.29
CA LEU A 51 6.97 -17.75 -3.35
C LEU A 51 7.28 -19.23 -3.61
N SER A 52 6.49 -20.13 -3.03
CA SER A 52 6.65 -21.58 -3.25
C SER A 52 6.42 -21.96 -4.72
N GLY A 53 5.46 -21.32 -5.40
CA GLY A 53 5.20 -21.53 -6.83
C GLY A 53 6.31 -21.00 -7.74
N ASN A 54 6.98 -19.91 -7.34
CA ASN A 54 8.09 -19.31 -8.09
C ASN A 54 9.44 -20.01 -7.85
N GLY A 55 9.52 -20.92 -6.88
CA GLY A 55 10.73 -21.69 -6.57
C GLY A 55 11.84 -20.91 -5.87
N VAL A 56 11.61 -19.65 -5.47
CA VAL A 56 12.61 -18.80 -4.81
C VAL A 56 11.98 -18.09 -3.61
N LEU A 57 12.56 -18.32 -2.42
CA LEU A 57 12.29 -17.49 -1.24
C LEU A 57 13.15 -16.22 -1.33
N THR A 58 12.51 -15.09 -1.58
CA THR A 58 13.19 -13.80 -1.59
C THR A 58 13.54 -13.37 -0.16
N TYR A 59 14.76 -12.88 0.02
CA TYR A 59 15.15 -12.28 1.30
C TYR A 59 14.54 -10.88 1.41
N THR A 60 13.63 -10.70 2.36
CA THR A 60 13.10 -9.38 2.74
C THR A 60 13.33 -9.12 4.22
N ARG A 61 13.88 -7.96 4.55
CA ARG A 61 13.96 -7.48 5.96
C ARG A 61 12.64 -6.91 6.45
N ARG A 62 11.75 -6.56 5.52
CA ARG A 62 10.43 -6.00 5.82
C ARG A 62 9.42 -7.14 5.84
N PRO A 63 8.41 -7.08 6.73
CA PRO A 63 7.28 -8.00 6.69
C PRO A 63 6.54 -7.90 5.35
N VAL A 64 6.17 -9.04 4.76
CA VAL A 64 5.37 -9.12 3.53
C VAL A 64 4.22 -10.09 3.72
N PHE A 65 2.99 -9.58 3.76
CA PHE A 65 1.79 -10.39 3.91
C PHE A 65 1.38 -11.06 2.59
N CYS A 66 1.39 -10.29 1.51
CA CYS A 66 1.01 -10.72 0.17
C CYS A 66 1.79 -9.91 -0.89
N HIS A 67 1.63 -10.28 -2.16
CA HIS A 67 2.33 -9.64 -3.28
C HIS A 67 1.38 -8.90 -4.23
N VAL A 68 0.25 -8.40 -3.71
CA VAL A 68 -0.78 -7.75 -4.53
C VAL A 68 -0.26 -6.44 -5.15
N MET A 69 0.61 -5.71 -4.43
CA MET A 69 1.30 -4.51 -4.92
C MET A 69 2.74 -4.81 -5.33
N LYS A 70 3.06 -6.06 -5.72
CA LYS A 70 4.37 -6.39 -6.28
C LYS A 70 4.66 -5.49 -7.48
N ASP A 71 5.87 -4.96 -7.51
CA ASP A 71 6.37 -4.01 -8.51
C ASP A 71 5.72 -2.61 -8.48
N ALA A 72 4.77 -2.36 -7.57
CA ALA A 72 4.23 -1.02 -7.36
C ALA A 72 5.24 -0.15 -6.59
N ILE A 73 5.61 0.97 -7.18
CA ILE A 73 6.47 2.01 -6.61
C ILE A 73 5.62 3.28 -6.48
N LEU A 74 5.31 3.66 -5.24
CA LEU A 74 4.41 4.78 -4.92
C LEU A 74 5.17 6.00 -4.42
N VAL A 75 4.62 7.18 -4.67
CA VAL A 75 4.98 8.44 -4.00
C VAL A 75 3.74 8.99 -3.33
N PHE A 76 3.88 9.61 -2.16
CA PHE A 76 2.76 10.19 -1.41
C PHE A 76 2.78 11.72 -1.53
N THR A 77 1.60 12.35 -1.66
CA THR A 77 1.46 13.82 -1.68
C THR A 77 0.14 14.29 -1.05
N GLY A 78 0.14 15.50 -0.49
CA GLY A 78 -1.07 16.17 0.02
C GLY A 78 -1.61 15.68 1.38
N PHE A 79 -1.03 14.63 1.96
CA PHE A 79 -1.43 14.12 3.27
C PHE A 79 -0.95 15.01 4.42
N ARG A 80 -1.85 15.40 5.33
CA ARG A 80 -1.52 16.26 6.49
C ARG A 80 -1.25 15.48 7.76
N LYS A 81 -1.89 14.32 7.94
CA LYS A 81 -1.79 13.51 9.16
C LYS A 81 -0.71 12.45 8.99
N LYS A 82 0.36 12.57 9.78
CA LYS A 82 1.48 11.62 9.77
C LYS A 82 1.05 10.17 10.01
N ASN A 83 0.10 9.95 10.92
CA ASN A 83 -0.38 8.61 11.25
C ASN A 83 -1.06 7.90 10.06
N GLU A 84 -1.84 8.63 9.26
CA GLU A 84 -2.48 8.09 8.06
C GLU A 84 -1.43 7.69 7.01
N VAL A 85 -0.43 8.55 6.78
CA VAL A 85 0.70 8.24 5.89
C VAL A 85 1.46 7.02 6.35
N CYS A 86 1.79 6.92 7.64
CA CYS A 86 2.48 5.76 8.21
C CYS A 86 1.66 4.48 8.04
N ARG A 87 0.34 4.52 8.24
CA ARG A 87 -0.55 3.37 8.04
C ARG A 87 -0.55 2.90 6.59
N LEU A 88 -0.77 3.82 5.65
CA LEU A 88 -0.80 3.50 4.22
C LEU A 88 0.56 2.97 3.73
N LEU A 89 1.66 3.57 4.18
CA LEU A 89 3.01 3.11 3.87
C LEU A 89 3.25 1.68 4.35
N LYS A 90 2.81 1.33 5.57
CA LYS A 90 2.88 -0.04 6.09
C LYS A 90 2.11 -1.01 5.19
N LEU A 91 0.86 -0.68 4.84
CA LEU A 91 0.04 -1.52 3.97
C LEU A 91 0.69 -1.76 2.60
N VAL A 92 1.23 -0.71 1.97
CA VAL A 92 1.96 -0.84 0.69
C VAL A 92 3.13 -1.81 0.83
N HIS A 93 3.91 -1.72 1.91
CA HIS A 93 5.03 -2.65 2.15
C HIS A 93 4.56 -4.08 2.45
N TYR A 94 3.49 -4.24 3.23
CA TYR A 94 2.92 -5.56 3.50
C TYR A 94 2.38 -6.23 2.23
N MET A 95 2.01 -5.45 1.22
CA MET A 95 1.59 -5.95 -0.10
C MET A 95 2.75 -6.12 -1.11
N GLY A 96 4.00 -5.97 -0.66
CA GLY A 96 5.20 -6.13 -1.50
C GLY A 96 5.55 -4.91 -2.37
N GLY A 97 4.87 -3.78 -2.16
CA GLY A 97 5.16 -2.51 -2.83
C GLY A 97 6.27 -1.70 -2.16
N SER A 98 6.77 -0.71 -2.88
CA SER A 98 7.79 0.23 -2.39
C SER A 98 7.30 1.67 -2.44
N VAL A 99 7.91 2.52 -1.61
CA VAL A 99 7.56 3.93 -1.50
C VAL A 99 8.83 4.77 -1.69
N LYS A 100 8.73 5.82 -2.50
CA LYS A 100 9.79 6.81 -2.73
C LYS A 100 9.35 8.17 -2.21
N ASN A 101 10.33 9.01 -1.86
CA ASN A 101 10.05 10.37 -1.40
C ASN A 101 9.72 11.30 -2.58
N GLU A 102 10.37 11.10 -3.72
CA GLU A 102 10.25 11.93 -4.91
C GLU A 102 9.79 11.12 -6.12
N ILE A 103 9.12 11.81 -7.05
CA ILE A 103 8.74 11.24 -8.33
C ILE A 103 10.00 11.13 -9.19
N ILE A 104 10.40 9.90 -9.46
CA ILE A 104 11.48 9.54 -10.38
C ILE A 104 10.94 8.60 -11.45
N ASP A 105 11.74 8.32 -12.47
CA ASP A 105 11.41 7.44 -13.60
C ASP A 105 10.84 6.06 -13.22
N THR A 106 11.27 5.49 -12.10
CA THR A 106 10.79 4.20 -11.60
C THR A 106 9.43 4.26 -10.90
N VAL A 107 8.90 5.46 -10.63
CA VAL A 107 7.62 5.60 -9.91
C VAL A 107 6.47 5.20 -10.82
N THR A 108 5.66 4.28 -10.30
CA THR A 108 4.52 3.71 -11.03
C THR A 108 3.21 4.42 -10.73
N HIS A 109 3.02 4.92 -9.50
CA HIS A 109 1.76 5.51 -9.05
C HIS A 109 2.04 6.67 -8.08
N LEU A 110 1.20 7.71 -8.15
CA LEU A 110 1.15 8.77 -7.15
C LEU A 110 -0.07 8.55 -6.26
N LEU A 111 0.13 8.38 -4.96
CA LEU A 111 -0.94 8.42 -3.97
C LEU A 111 -1.13 9.86 -3.51
N ALA A 112 -2.31 10.42 -3.75
CA ALA A 112 -2.61 11.81 -3.48
C ALA A 112 -3.84 11.94 -2.58
N TYR A 113 -3.78 12.87 -1.63
CA TYR A 113 -4.94 13.25 -0.84
C TYR A 113 -5.77 14.35 -1.52
N SER A 114 -5.14 15.31 -2.18
CA SER A 114 -5.80 16.42 -2.86
C SER A 114 -5.28 16.58 -4.28
N SER A 115 -6.09 17.17 -5.16
CA SER A 115 -5.74 17.44 -6.56
C SER A 115 -4.86 18.69 -6.73
N THR A 116 -3.92 18.90 -5.80
CA THR A 116 -3.08 20.10 -5.72
C THR A 116 -1.63 19.77 -5.48
N GLY A 117 -0.77 20.74 -5.82
CA GLY A 117 0.67 20.69 -5.55
C GLY A 117 1.49 20.19 -6.73
N GLU A 118 2.80 20.45 -6.67
CA GLU A 118 3.72 20.20 -7.78
C GLU A 118 3.76 18.73 -8.19
N LYS A 119 3.78 17.80 -7.21
CA LYS A 119 3.77 16.35 -7.47
C LYS A 119 2.52 15.89 -8.22
N TYR A 120 1.36 16.47 -7.90
CA TYR A 120 0.10 16.19 -8.62
C TYR A 120 0.17 16.68 -10.07
N HIS A 121 0.59 17.94 -10.29
CA HIS A 121 0.70 18.49 -11.64
C HIS A 121 1.72 17.74 -12.49
N TYR A 122 2.86 17.36 -11.90
CA TYR A 122 3.87 16.53 -12.56
C TYR A 122 3.27 15.18 -12.98
N ALA A 123 2.67 14.45 -12.04
CA ALA A 123 2.08 13.15 -12.33
C ALA A 123 1.00 13.24 -13.43
N ASN A 124 0.16 14.26 -13.38
CA ASN A 124 -0.86 14.50 -14.40
C ASN A 124 -0.23 14.78 -15.78
N THR A 125 0.83 15.59 -15.83
CA THR A 125 1.53 15.94 -17.08
C THR A 125 2.19 14.73 -17.73
N PHE A 126 2.77 13.83 -16.92
CA PHE A 126 3.49 12.66 -17.39
C PHE A 126 2.63 11.38 -17.41
N ASN A 127 1.32 11.50 -17.25
CA ASN A 127 0.37 10.38 -17.21
C ASN A 127 0.72 9.30 -16.17
N ILE A 128 1.34 9.69 -15.05
CA ILE A 128 1.52 8.80 -13.89
C ILE A 128 0.15 8.67 -13.20
N PRO A 129 -0.37 7.44 -13.03
CA PRO A 129 -1.65 7.23 -12.35
C PRO A 129 -1.71 7.90 -10.98
N ILE A 130 -2.74 8.73 -10.76
CA ILE A 130 -2.98 9.42 -9.49
C ILE A 130 -4.13 8.73 -8.77
N MET A 131 -3.81 8.13 -7.64
CA MET A 131 -4.70 7.26 -6.88
C MET A 131 -5.06 7.90 -5.54
N SER A 132 -6.28 7.65 -5.07
CA SER A 132 -6.73 7.98 -3.72
C SER A 132 -6.28 6.92 -2.71
N GLU A 133 -6.32 7.23 -1.41
CA GLU A 133 -6.02 6.27 -0.34
C GLU A 133 -6.93 5.04 -0.35
N ASP A 134 -8.17 5.19 -0.83
CA ASP A 134 -9.15 4.11 -0.96
C ASP A 134 -8.64 2.98 -1.84
N TRP A 135 -7.78 3.28 -2.82
CA TRP A 135 -7.14 2.26 -3.64
C TRP A 135 -6.30 1.30 -2.80
N VAL A 136 -5.45 1.82 -1.90
CA VAL A 136 -4.58 1.00 -1.05
C VAL A 136 -5.42 0.12 -0.13
N LEU A 137 -6.50 0.67 0.42
CA LEU A 137 -7.43 -0.06 1.29
C LEU A 137 -8.19 -1.14 0.53
N ALA A 138 -8.69 -0.83 -0.66
CA ALA A 138 -9.40 -1.78 -1.50
C ALA A 138 -8.50 -2.93 -1.94
N VAL A 139 -7.27 -2.63 -2.36
CA VAL A 139 -6.30 -3.66 -2.74
C VAL A 139 -5.91 -4.53 -1.53
N TRP A 140 -5.77 -3.94 -0.33
CA TRP A 140 -5.51 -4.68 0.91
C TRP A 140 -6.67 -5.61 1.29
N ALA A 141 -7.91 -5.30 0.93
CA ALA A 141 -9.05 -6.19 1.16
C ALA A 141 -8.91 -7.52 0.41
N HIS A 142 -8.17 -7.54 -0.71
CA HIS A 142 -7.88 -8.73 -1.51
C HIS A 142 -6.56 -9.42 -1.10
N ARG A 143 -5.97 -9.08 0.05
CA ARG A 143 -4.65 -9.59 0.47
C ARG A 143 -4.58 -11.12 0.58
N ASP A 144 -5.70 -11.77 0.88
CA ASP A 144 -5.78 -13.23 1.08
C ASP A 144 -5.91 -14.00 -0.26
N GLU A 145 -6.14 -13.29 -1.36
CA GLU A 145 -6.26 -13.86 -2.70
C GLU A 145 -4.87 -14.09 -3.32
N VAL A 146 -4.47 -15.35 -3.40
CA VAL A 146 -3.16 -15.73 -3.95
C VAL A 146 -3.10 -15.38 -5.44
N GLY A 147 -2.05 -14.65 -5.83
CA GLY A 147 -1.84 -14.21 -7.22
C GLY A 147 -2.65 -12.97 -7.62
N ALA A 148 -3.47 -12.40 -6.72
CA ALA A 148 -4.09 -11.11 -6.97
C ALA A 148 -3.03 -10.03 -7.22
N ARG A 149 -3.40 -9.03 -8.02
CA ARG A 149 -2.57 -7.89 -8.39
C ARG A 149 -3.40 -6.62 -8.39
N ALA A 150 -2.77 -5.50 -8.07
CA ALA A 150 -3.35 -4.18 -8.27
C ALA A 150 -3.38 -3.84 -9.78
N THR A 151 -4.29 -4.46 -10.53
CA THR A 151 -4.42 -4.30 -11.99
C THR A 151 -5.11 -2.98 -12.37
N ILE A 152 -4.93 -2.56 -13.62
CA ILE A 152 -5.50 -1.32 -14.18
C ILE A 152 -7.02 -1.24 -14.02
N ASP A 153 -7.74 -2.36 -14.10
CA ASP A 153 -9.19 -2.39 -13.95
C ASP A 153 -9.64 -2.01 -12.54
N THR A 154 -8.91 -2.46 -11.51
CA THR A 154 -9.16 -2.03 -10.13
C THR A 154 -8.78 -0.56 -9.91
N MET A 155 -7.77 -0.06 -10.63
CA MET A 155 -7.31 1.31 -10.49
C MET A 155 -8.31 2.35 -10.99
N ASN A 156 -8.99 2.10 -12.12
CA ASN A 156 -9.89 3.12 -12.71
C ASN A 156 -10.97 3.61 -11.73
N LYS A 157 -11.44 2.73 -10.83
CA LYS A 157 -12.45 3.08 -9.80
C LYS A 157 -11.91 4.02 -8.71
N TYR A 158 -10.62 3.96 -8.42
CA TYR A 158 -10.01 4.67 -7.28
C TYR A 158 -9.07 5.80 -7.69
N LYS A 159 -9.10 6.20 -8.97
CA LYS A 159 -8.42 7.41 -9.44
C LYS A 159 -8.87 8.62 -8.63
N LEU A 160 -7.93 9.52 -8.35
CA LEU A 160 -8.23 10.75 -7.64
C LEU A 160 -9.21 11.60 -8.46
N LYS A 161 -10.29 12.06 -7.84
CA LYS A 161 -11.24 12.97 -8.48
C LYS A 161 -10.61 14.34 -8.70
N LEU A 162 -11.00 15.02 -9.78
CA LEU A 162 -10.46 16.33 -10.17
C LEU A 162 -10.59 17.39 -9.06
N PHE A 163 -11.68 17.38 -8.31
CA PHE A 163 -11.94 18.33 -7.22
C PHE A 163 -11.77 17.71 -5.83
N GLN A 164 -10.99 16.64 -5.72
CA GLN A 164 -10.80 15.94 -4.44
C GLN A 164 -10.16 16.85 -3.39
N ASN A 165 -10.85 16.96 -2.24
CA ASN A 165 -10.40 17.75 -1.08
C ASN A 165 -10.11 19.23 -1.41
N LEU A 166 -10.82 19.77 -2.40
CA LEU A 166 -10.85 21.20 -2.70
C LEU A 166 -12.04 21.88 -2.02
N ARG A 167 -11.93 23.19 -1.84
CA ARG A 167 -13.05 24.06 -1.50
C ARG A 167 -13.21 25.08 -2.62
N ILE A 168 -14.35 25.02 -3.31
CA ILE A 168 -14.74 26.02 -4.30
C ILE A 168 -15.72 26.96 -3.59
N VAL A 169 -15.49 28.27 -3.71
CA VAL A 169 -16.37 29.30 -3.14
C VAL A 169 -16.88 30.14 -4.30
N LEU A 170 -18.19 30.09 -4.53
CA LEU A 170 -18.87 30.88 -5.56
C LEU A 170 -19.17 32.28 -5.00
N VAL A 171 -18.76 33.34 -5.71
CA VAL A 171 -18.97 34.74 -5.28
C VAL A 171 -19.53 35.54 -6.45
N GLY A 172 -20.75 36.07 -6.30
CA GLY A 172 -21.36 37.00 -7.27
C GLY A 172 -22.03 36.36 -8.49
N PHE A 173 -22.30 35.05 -8.47
CA PHE A 173 -23.00 34.34 -9.54
C PHE A 173 -24.52 34.35 -9.35
N GLN A 174 -25.28 34.27 -10.44
CA GLN A 174 -26.74 34.10 -10.41
C GLN A 174 -27.10 32.66 -9.98
N GLU A 175 -28.32 32.43 -9.48
CA GLU A 175 -28.74 31.10 -8.99
C GLU A 175 -28.67 30.00 -10.07
N GLU A 176 -29.01 30.32 -11.33
CA GLU A 176 -28.90 29.37 -12.45
C GLU A 176 -27.45 28.92 -12.70
N ASP A 177 -26.48 29.84 -12.65
CA ASP A 177 -25.07 29.52 -12.82
C ASP A 177 -24.52 28.74 -11.61
N GLN A 178 -24.99 29.04 -10.40
CA GLN A 178 -24.60 28.32 -9.18
C GLN A 178 -25.03 26.86 -9.22
N SER A 179 -26.28 26.57 -9.62
CA SER A 179 -26.78 25.20 -9.71
C SER A 179 -25.95 24.37 -10.69
N GLN A 180 -25.56 24.94 -11.84
CA GLN A 180 -24.72 24.23 -12.80
C GLN A 180 -23.33 23.91 -12.25
N MET A 181 -22.76 24.78 -11.40
CA MET A 181 -21.44 24.58 -10.81
C MET A 181 -21.45 23.62 -9.60
N GLU A 182 -22.57 23.49 -8.91
CA GLU A 182 -22.75 22.53 -7.81
C GLU A 182 -22.90 21.08 -8.28
N ASP A 183 -23.39 20.88 -9.52
CA ASP A 183 -23.60 19.56 -10.12
C ASP A 183 -22.33 18.95 -10.78
N LEU A 184 -21.18 19.63 -10.70
CA LEU A 184 -19.86 19.21 -11.25
C LEU A 184 -19.15 18.15 -10.39
#